data_AF-A0A2H1VYE3-F1
#
_entry.id   AF-A0A2H1VYE3-F1
#
_cell.length_a   1.000
_cell.length_b   1.000
_cell.length_c   1.000
_cell.angle_alpha   90.00
_cell.angle_beta   90.00
_cell.angle_gamma   90.00
#
_symmetry.space_group_name_H-M   'P 1'
#
loop_
_entity.id
_entity.type
_entity.pdbx_description
1 polymer ?
#
loop_
_entity_poly.entity_id
_entity_poly.type
_entity_poly.pdbx_seq_one_letter_code
_entity_poly.pdbx_strand_id
1 'polypeptide(L)'
;LERANRRYILTQGPLAFTVGHFWLMIWEQNTKAILMLNKVIEKNEIKCHWYWPQGIGETHKMTFNDVQLAVVLEKEEDCCYYSTRQFKLYDLESGESRDVMQYHYTTWPDFGVPTSPNAFLQFLKRVRESGVLDPTDGPPVIHCSAGIGRSGTFCLVDCCLVIVSYFLNNYALF
;
A
#
# COMPACT_ATOMS: atom_id res chain seq x y z
N LEU A 1 -14.75 -9.51 -10.87
CA LEU A 1 -14.37 -8.18 -10.33
C LEU A 1 -15.60 -7.34 -10.00
N GLU A 2 -16.57 -7.19 -10.89
CA GLU A 2 -17.83 -6.46 -10.58
C GLU A 2 -18.54 -6.96 -9.31
N ARG A 3 -18.62 -8.28 -9.10
CA ARG A 3 -19.22 -8.86 -7.87
C ARG A 3 -18.43 -8.58 -6.59
N ALA A 4 -17.14 -8.29 -6.68
CA ALA A 4 -16.32 -7.91 -5.53
C ALA A 4 -16.39 -6.38 -5.28
N ASN A 5 -16.74 -5.58 -6.28
CA ASN A 5 -16.73 -4.12 -6.24
C ASN A 5 -15.43 -3.53 -5.66
N ARG A 6 -14.29 -4.11 -6.03
CA ARG A 6 -12.94 -3.71 -5.61
C ARG A 6 -12.12 -3.19 -6.79
N ARG A 7 -11.28 -2.19 -6.53
CA ARG A 7 -10.33 -1.62 -7.49
C ARG A 7 -8.95 -1.55 -6.85
N TYR A 8 -7.91 -1.85 -7.60
CA TYR A 8 -6.52 -1.81 -7.13
C TYR A 8 -5.61 -1.31 -8.25
N ILE A 9 -4.52 -0.63 -7.89
CA ILE A 9 -3.40 -0.39 -8.79
C ILE A 9 -2.25 -1.30 -8.34
N LEU A 10 -1.82 -2.21 -9.20
CA LEU A 10 -0.63 -3.03 -8.95
C LEU A 10 0.55 -2.41 -9.68
N THR A 11 1.67 -2.25 -8.98
CA THR A 11 2.90 -1.70 -9.56
C THR A 11 4.13 -2.36 -8.98
N GLN A 12 5.28 -2.17 -9.63
CA GLN A 12 6.58 -2.58 -9.09
C GLN A 12 7.01 -1.71 -7.91
N GLY A 13 7.95 -2.20 -7.11
CA GLY A 13 8.63 -1.37 -6.13
C GLY A 13 9.37 -0.21 -6.85
N PRO A 14 9.26 1.04 -6.36
CA PRO A 14 9.94 2.16 -7.00
C PRO A 14 11.44 1.93 -7.20
N LEU A 15 11.96 2.37 -8.34
CA LEU A 15 13.38 2.53 -8.59
C LEU A 15 13.83 3.91 -8.14
N ALA A 16 15.13 4.12 -7.96
CA ALA A 16 15.69 5.40 -7.52
C ALA A 16 15.17 6.60 -8.35
N PHE A 17 15.12 6.44 -9.68
CA PHE A 17 14.68 7.48 -10.62
C PHE A 17 13.17 7.48 -10.90
N THR A 18 12.39 6.62 -10.24
CA THR A 18 10.92 6.58 -10.41
C THR A 18 10.16 6.86 -9.12
N VAL A 19 10.83 7.30 -8.06
CA VAL A 19 10.17 7.65 -6.80
C VAL A 19 9.21 8.83 -7.00
N GLY A 20 9.63 9.88 -7.72
CA GLY A 20 8.77 11.02 -8.06
C GLY A 20 7.52 10.57 -8.82
N HIS A 21 7.69 9.79 -9.89
CA HIS A 21 6.57 9.22 -10.66
C HIS A 21 5.63 8.34 -9.83
N PHE A 22 6.16 7.60 -8.85
CA PHE A 22 5.33 6.80 -7.94
C PHE A 22 4.42 7.70 -7.09
N TRP A 23 4.95 8.77 -6.50
CA TRP A 23 4.14 9.73 -5.74
C TRP A 23 3.20 10.55 -6.62
N LEU A 24 3.59 10.84 -7.87
CA LEU A 24 2.70 11.46 -8.86
C LEU A 24 1.48 10.58 -9.13
N MET A 25 1.67 9.28 -9.36
CA MET A 25 0.56 8.34 -9.50
C MET A 25 -0.35 8.32 -8.25
N ILE A 26 0.22 8.36 -7.05
CA ILE A 26 -0.55 8.42 -5.80
C ILE A 26 -1.43 9.68 -5.76
N TRP A 27 -0.88 10.82 -6.17
CA TRP A 27 -1.60 12.09 -6.26
C TRP A 27 -2.72 12.04 -7.30
N GLU A 28 -2.40 11.73 -8.56
CA GLU A 28 -3.34 11.77 -9.68
C GLU A 28 -4.50 10.80 -9.50
N GLN A 29 -4.24 9.62 -8.93
CA GLN A 29 -5.25 8.59 -8.73
C GLN A 29 -6.04 8.78 -7.42
N ASN A 30 -5.80 9.87 -6.68
CA ASN A 30 -6.41 10.16 -5.38
C ASN A 30 -6.29 8.96 -4.42
N THR A 31 -5.12 8.31 -4.43
CA THR A 31 -4.88 7.11 -3.62
C THR A 31 -4.75 7.49 -2.15
N LYS A 32 -5.52 6.82 -1.28
CA LYS A 32 -5.44 6.99 0.19
C LYS A 32 -4.51 6.00 0.88
N ALA A 33 -4.20 4.88 0.23
CA ALA A 33 -3.40 3.83 0.83
C ALA A 33 -2.39 3.18 -0.12
N ILE A 34 -1.19 2.93 0.41
CA ILE A 34 -0.12 2.16 -0.21
C ILE A 34 0.07 0.87 0.58
N LEU A 35 -0.01 -0.28 -0.07
CA LEU A 35 0.29 -1.57 0.52
C LEU A 35 1.63 -2.06 -0.02
N MET A 36 2.66 -2.03 0.84
CA MET A 36 4.02 -2.47 0.54
C MET A 36 4.21 -3.88 1.10
N LEU A 37 4.44 -4.87 0.24
CA LEU A 37 4.48 -6.29 0.60
C LEU A 37 5.89 -6.91 0.56
N ASN A 38 6.93 -6.08 0.50
CA ASN A 38 8.33 -6.50 0.50
C ASN A 38 9.18 -5.60 1.38
N LYS A 39 10.35 -6.09 1.81
CA LYS A 39 11.37 -5.21 2.40
C LYS A 39 12.14 -4.49 1.30
N VAL A 40 12.72 -3.33 1.64
CA VAL A 40 13.66 -2.58 0.77
C VAL A 40 14.81 -3.48 0.33
N ILE A 41 15.37 -4.26 1.26
CA ILE A 41 16.45 -5.22 1.02
C ILE A 41 15.99 -6.61 1.43
N GLU A 42 16.12 -7.58 0.53
CA GLU A 42 15.85 -9.00 0.79
C GLU A 42 17.01 -9.82 0.23
N LYS A 43 17.57 -10.75 1.03
CA LYS A 43 18.74 -11.58 0.64
C LYS A 43 19.93 -10.75 0.09
N ASN A 44 20.20 -9.61 0.72
CA ASN A 44 21.23 -8.63 0.33
C ASN A 44 21.04 -7.96 -1.04
N GLU A 45 19.85 -8.08 -1.66
CA GLU A 45 19.50 -7.39 -2.89
C GLU A 45 18.48 -6.29 -2.62
N ILE A 46 18.65 -5.13 -3.29
CA ILE A 46 17.67 -4.06 -3.26
C ILE A 46 16.46 -4.50 -4.10
N LYS A 47 15.31 -4.70 -3.46
CA LYS A 47 14.05 -5.11 -4.09
C LYS A 47 13.12 -3.94 -4.40
N CYS A 48 13.32 -2.83 -3.70
CA CYS A 48 12.56 -1.61 -3.82
C CYS A 48 13.44 -0.47 -3.28
N HIS A 49 13.50 0.66 -3.98
CA HIS A 49 14.19 1.84 -3.46
C HIS A 49 13.42 2.41 -2.27
N TRP A 50 14.13 2.96 -1.29
CA TRP A 50 13.49 3.66 -0.19
C TRP A 50 12.81 4.92 -0.72
N TYR A 51 11.48 4.95 -0.69
CA TYR A 51 10.69 5.98 -1.39
C TYR A 51 9.96 6.95 -0.46
N TRP A 52 10.20 6.90 0.84
CA TRP A 52 9.55 7.75 1.85
C TRP A 52 10.57 8.43 2.79
N PRO A 53 10.21 9.50 3.51
CA PRO A 53 11.10 10.19 4.44
C PRO A 53 11.72 9.26 5.51
N GLN A 54 12.99 9.49 5.86
CA GLN A 54 13.71 8.69 6.87
C GLN A 54 13.46 9.12 8.32
N GLY A 55 12.68 10.16 8.54
CA GLY A 55 12.32 10.65 9.86
C GLY A 55 10.98 11.37 9.84
N ILE A 56 10.41 11.53 11.03
CA ILE A 56 9.12 12.21 11.23
C ILE A 56 9.31 13.73 11.15
N GLY A 57 8.33 14.43 10.59
CA GLY A 57 8.24 15.88 10.57
C GLY A 57 8.89 16.56 9.36
N GLU A 58 8.61 17.86 9.21
CA GLU A 58 9.00 18.69 8.06
C GLU A 58 10.52 18.74 7.79
N THR A 59 11.36 18.53 8.80
CA THR A 59 12.83 18.53 8.66
C THR A 59 13.34 17.40 7.78
N HIS A 60 12.57 16.32 7.64
CA HIS A 60 12.92 15.14 6.84
C HIS A 60 12.16 15.10 5.50
N LYS A 61 11.47 16.19 5.14
CA LYS A 61 10.66 16.28 3.93
C LYS A 61 11.44 15.84 2.69
N MET A 62 10.82 14.97 1.89
CA MET A 62 11.30 14.64 0.56
C MET A 62 10.61 15.52 -0.46
N THR A 63 11.35 16.10 -1.39
CA THR A 63 10.81 16.94 -2.47
C THR A 63 11.21 16.38 -3.83
N PHE A 64 10.25 16.32 -4.74
CA PHE A 64 10.37 15.79 -6.10
C PHE A 64 10.07 16.91 -7.09
N ASN A 65 11.11 17.66 -7.47
CA ASN A 65 10.98 18.85 -8.32
C ASN A 65 10.50 18.53 -9.75
N ASP A 66 10.77 17.32 -10.24
CA ASP A 66 10.35 16.85 -11.57
C ASP A 66 8.83 16.69 -11.68
N VAL A 67 8.14 16.43 -10.57
CA VAL A 67 6.69 16.25 -10.51
C VAL A 67 5.99 17.26 -9.59
N GLN A 68 6.72 18.25 -9.08
CA GLN A 68 6.23 19.30 -8.17
C GLN A 68 5.50 18.77 -6.93
N LEU A 69 6.00 17.69 -6.33
CA LEU A 69 5.43 17.09 -5.12
C LEU A 69 6.40 17.13 -3.95
N ALA A 70 5.87 17.12 -2.73
CA ALA A 70 6.65 16.85 -1.53
C ALA A 70 5.92 15.92 -0.56
N VAL A 71 6.68 15.11 0.18
CA VAL A 71 6.15 14.12 1.12
C VAL A 71 6.79 14.32 2.48
N VAL A 72 5.94 14.34 3.50
CA VAL A 72 6.33 14.40 4.91
C VAL A 72 5.77 13.19 5.63
N LEU A 73 6.59 12.53 6.43
CA LEU A 73 6.14 11.48 7.34
C LEU A 73 5.65 12.14 8.64
N GLU A 74 4.38 11.95 8.97
CA GLU A 74 3.77 12.53 10.17
C GLU A 74 3.74 11.56 11.34
N LYS A 75 3.56 10.26 11.06
CA LYS A 75 3.45 9.23 12.08
C LYS A 75 3.99 7.90 11.58
N GLU A 76 4.65 7.16 12.44
CA GLU A 76 5.08 5.78 12.19
C GLU A 76 4.74 4.91 13.42
N GLU A 77 4.16 3.75 13.17
CA GLU A 77 3.82 2.76 14.19
C GLU A 77 4.29 1.38 13.74
N ASP A 78 5.09 0.72 14.56
CA ASP A 78 5.53 -0.65 14.34
C ASP A 78 4.63 -1.63 15.09
N CYS A 79 4.10 -2.60 14.35
CA CYS A 79 3.39 -3.76 14.89
C CYS A 79 4.22 -5.03 14.68
N CYS A 80 3.79 -6.16 15.24
CA CYS A 80 4.55 -7.41 15.20
C CYS A 80 4.89 -7.91 13.78
N TYR A 81 4.02 -7.67 12.79
CA TYR A 81 4.15 -8.25 11.43
C TYR A 81 4.13 -7.22 10.30
N TYR A 82 3.83 -5.97 10.63
CA TYR A 82 3.71 -4.87 9.68
C TYR A 82 4.00 -3.55 10.40
N SER A 83 4.33 -2.52 9.64
CA SER A 83 4.40 -1.14 10.13
C SER A 83 3.36 -0.30 9.39
N THR A 84 2.85 0.73 10.04
CA THR A 84 2.02 1.76 9.40
C THR A 84 2.70 3.10 9.42
N ARG A 85 2.61 3.83 8.32
CA ARG A 85 3.10 5.20 8.19
C ARG A 85 2.00 6.11 7.70
N GLN A 86 1.86 7.27 8.31
CA GLN A 86 0.99 8.34 7.84
C GLN A 86 1.85 9.40 7.17
N PHE A 87 1.56 9.66 5.90
CA PHE A 87 2.23 10.68 5.12
C PHE A 87 1.29 11.83 4.83
N LYS A 88 1.86 13.02 4.78
CA LYS A 88 1.25 14.18 4.15
C LYS A 88 1.94 14.44 2.82
N LEU A 89 1.17 14.31 1.75
CA LEU A 89 1.59 14.54 0.37
C LEU A 89 1.11 15.93 -0.05
N TYR A 90 2.02 16.76 -0.52
CA TYR A 90 1.78 18.14 -0.95
C TYR A 90 1.97 18.25 -2.46
N ASP A 91 1.04 18.94 -3.10
CA ASP A 91 1.23 19.51 -4.43
C ASP A 91 1.77 20.92 -4.29
N LEU A 92 2.97 21.15 -4.82
CA LEU A 92 3.70 22.40 -4.68
C LEU A 92 3.20 23.48 -5.64
N GLU A 93 2.46 23.11 -6.68
CA GLU A 93 1.86 24.08 -7.61
C GLU A 93 0.57 24.66 -7.05
N SER A 94 -0.33 23.81 -6.56
CA SER A 94 -1.62 24.24 -5.99
C SER A 94 -1.56 24.62 -4.51
N GLY A 95 -0.58 24.08 -3.77
CA GLY A 95 -0.51 24.18 -2.31
C GLY A 95 -1.48 23.24 -1.59
N GLU A 96 -2.22 22.38 -2.31
CA GLU A 96 -3.08 21.38 -1.69
C GLU A 96 -2.27 20.26 -1.01
N SER A 97 -2.89 19.60 -0.04
CA SER A 97 -2.28 18.45 0.63
C SER A 97 -3.29 17.34 0.89
N ARG A 98 -2.78 16.11 0.95
CA ARG A 98 -3.58 14.90 1.17
C ARG A 98 -2.86 13.96 2.13
N ASP A 99 -3.63 13.33 3.00
CA ASP A 99 -3.14 12.26 3.85
C ASP A 99 -3.10 10.94 3.08
N VAL A 100 -1.98 10.24 3.16
CA VAL A 100 -1.75 8.92 2.54
C VAL A 100 -1.21 7.97 3.59
N MET A 101 -1.87 6.83 3.76
CA MET A 101 -1.43 5.76 4.66
C MET A 101 -0.58 4.73 3.92
N GLN A 102 0.52 4.29 4.50
CA GLN A 102 1.22 3.09 4.04
C GLN A 102 1.07 1.97 5.06
N TYR A 103 0.71 0.79 4.55
CA TYR A 103 0.70 -0.48 5.25
C TYR A 103 1.85 -1.32 4.72
N HIS A 104 2.94 -1.40 5.48
CA HIS A 104 4.16 -2.11 5.08
C HIS A 104 4.21 -3.45 5.80
N TYR A 105 3.90 -4.54 5.09
CA TYR A 105 4.00 -5.89 5.64
C TYR A 105 5.45 -6.38 5.61
N THR A 106 6.08 -6.52 6.77
CA THR A 106 7.53 -6.68 6.91
C THR A 106 8.00 -8.12 7.06
N THR A 107 7.08 -9.08 7.17
CA THR A 107 7.41 -10.48 7.49
C THR A 107 7.14 -11.47 6.34
N TRP A 108 6.87 -10.99 5.12
CA TRP A 108 6.73 -11.86 3.94
C TRP A 108 8.10 -12.15 3.31
N PRO A 109 8.61 -13.40 3.35
CA PRO A 109 9.89 -13.74 2.72
C PRO A 109 9.81 -13.76 1.17
N ASP A 110 10.89 -13.35 0.50
CA ASP A 110 10.98 -13.37 -0.96
C ASP A 110 10.95 -14.81 -1.51
N PHE A 111 10.10 -15.04 -2.52
CA PHE A 111 9.79 -16.36 -3.11
C PHE A 111 9.22 -17.40 -2.12
N GLY A 112 8.64 -16.95 -1.01
CA GLY A 112 7.95 -17.81 -0.03
C GLY A 112 6.48 -17.43 0.18
N VAL A 113 5.83 -18.21 1.05
CA VAL A 113 4.54 -17.84 1.65
C VAL A 113 4.78 -17.13 2.99
N PRO A 114 3.81 -16.34 3.49
CA PRO A 114 3.88 -15.84 4.86
C PRO A 114 4.16 -17.03 5.82
N THR A 115 5.12 -16.85 6.74
CA THR A 115 5.53 -17.90 7.69
C THR A 115 4.37 -18.40 8.57
N SER A 116 3.34 -17.58 8.71
CA SER A 116 2.05 -17.97 9.25
C SER A 116 0.92 -17.32 8.43
N PRO A 117 -0.04 -18.10 7.91
CA PRO A 117 -1.26 -17.56 7.30
C PRO A 117 -2.00 -16.59 8.23
N ASN A 118 -1.91 -16.78 9.55
CA ASN A 118 -2.54 -15.92 10.54
C ASN A 118 -2.00 -14.49 10.50
N ALA A 119 -0.68 -14.30 10.32
CA ALA A 119 -0.09 -12.97 10.25
C ALA A 119 -0.58 -12.20 9.02
N PHE A 120 -0.68 -12.89 7.88
CA PHE A 120 -1.24 -12.31 6.66
C PHE A 120 -2.73 -11.98 6.81
N LEU A 121 -3.53 -12.89 7.39
CA LEU A 121 -4.96 -12.65 7.61
C LEU A 121 -5.22 -11.52 8.62
N GLN A 122 -4.40 -11.39 9.66
CA GLN A 122 -4.48 -10.26 10.59
C GLN A 122 -4.15 -8.93 9.91
N PHE A 123 -3.13 -8.91 9.05
CA PHE A 123 -2.80 -7.74 8.25
C PHE A 123 -3.94 -7.38 7.28
N LEU A 124 -4.45 -8.34 6.51
CA LEU A 124 -5.56 -8.15 5.60
C LEU A 124 -6.82 -7.65 6.34
N LYS A 125 -7.13 -8.23 7.50
CA LYS A 125 -8.22 -7.77 8.36
C LYS A 125 -8.03 -6.30 8.76
N ARG A 126 -6.84 -5.92 9.19
CA ARG A 126 -6.54 -4.53 9.58
C ARG A 126 -6.72 -3.54 8.41
N VAL A 127 -6.25 -3.91 7.22
CA VAL A 127 -6.41 -3.09 6.00
C VAL A 127 -7.88 -2.97 5.60
N ARG A 128 -8.68 -4.04 5.75
CA ARG A 128 -10.12 -3.99 5.47
C ARG A 128 -10.87 -3.12 6.48
N GLU A 129 -10.55 -3.24 7.77
CA GLU A 129 -11.18 -2.45 8.83
C GLU A 129 -10.88 -0.95 8.76
N SER A 130 -9.83 -0.53 8.05
CA SER A 130 -9.57 0.90 7.82
C SER A 130 -10.39 1.52 6.69
N GLY A 131 -11.16 0.71 5.93
CA GLY A 131 -12.01 1.19 4.83
C GLY A 131 -11.25 1.56 3.54
N VAL A 132 -9.91 1.48 3.53
CA VAL A 132 -9.10 1.94 2.39
C VAL A 132 -9.22 1.09 1.11
N LEU A 133 -9.87 -0.07 1.19
CA LEU A 133 -10.17 -0.91 0.04
C LEU A 133 -11.55 -0.63 -0.54
N ASP A 134 -12.37 0.17 0.15
CA ASP A 134 -13.74 0.46 -0.26
C ASP A 134 -13.76 1.36 -1.51
N PRO A 135 -14.76 1.23 -2.38
CA PRO A 135 -14.77 1.91 -3.67
C PRO A 135 -15.03 3.42 -3.60
N THR A 136 -15.09 4.01 -2.39
CA THR A 136 -15.40 5.42 -2.14
C THR A 136 -14.28 6.36 -2.56
N ASP A 137 -13.03 5.91 -2.44
CA ASP A 137 -11.83 6.71 -2.72
C ASP A 137 -11.12 6.23 -4.00
N GLY A 138 -9.98 6.85 -4.29
CA GLY A 138 -9.06 6.34 -5.30
C GLY A 138 -8.56 4.93 -4.95
N PRO A 139 -8.27 4.09 -5.96
CA PRO A 139 -7.85 2.71 -5.73
C PRO A 139 -6.56 2.67 -4.90
N PRO A 140 -6.46 1.79 -3.88
CA PRO A 140 -5.21 1.57 -3.17
C PRO A 140 -4.12 1.06 -4.13
N VAL A 141 -2.91 1.53 -3.91
CA VAL A 141 -1.72 1.07 -4.63
C VAL A 141 -1.09 -0.09 -3.88
N ILE A 142 -0.88 -1.21 -4.55
CA ILE A 142 -0.34 -2.44 -3.97
C ILE A 142 0.92 -2.82 -4.74
N HIS A 143 2.04 -2.90 -4.04
CA HIS A 143 3.30 -3.31 -4.65
C HIS A 143 4.07 -4.32 -3.81
N CYS A 144 4.96 -5.02 -4.49
CA CYS A 144 6.04 -5.79 -3.87
C CYS A 144 7.33 -5.38 -4.59
N SER A 145 8.20 -6.32 -4.97
CA SER A 145 9.34 -6.01 -5.85
C SER A 145 8.88 -5.85 -7.31
N ALA A 146 8.35 -6.91 -7.92
CA ALA A 146 7.88 -6.88 -9.32
C ALA A 146 6.40 -6.51 -9.48
N GLY A 147 5.64 -6.39 -8.38
CA GLY A 147 4.22 -6.01 -8.44
C GLY A 147 3.25 -7.12 -8.83
N ILE A 148 3.70 -8.37 -8.94
CA ILE A 148 2.88 -9.49 -9.46
C ILE A 148 2.59 -10.57 -8.41
N GLY A 149 3.60 -11.14 -7.76
CA GLY A 149 3.43 -12.33 -6.91
C GLY A 149 2.66 -12.04 -5.63
N ARG A 150 3.32 -11.39 -4.67
CA ARG A 150 2.72 -11.04 -3.37
C ARG A 150 1.52 -10.10 -3.52
N SER A 151 1.65 -9.11 -4.43
CA SER A 151 0.56 -8.19 -4.78
C SER A 151 -0.67 -8.95 -5.32
N GLY A 152 -0.47 -9.87 -6.27
CA GLY A 152 -1.55 -10.67 -6.83
C GLY A 152 -2.19 -11.60 -5.79
N THR A 153 -1.39 -12.24 -4.93
CA THR A 153 -1.91 -13.05 -3.82
C THR A 153 -2.78 -12.22 -2.87
N PHE A 154 -2.34 -11.02 -2.50
CA PHE A 154 -3.15 -10.13 -1.65
C PHE A 154 -4.51 -9.82 -2.29
N CYS A 155 -4.50 -9.38 -3.55
CA CYS A 155 -5.72 -9.00 -4.27
C CYS A 155 -6.67 -10.19 -4.45
N LEU A 156 -6.12 -11.37 -4.78
CA LEU A 156 -6.90 -12.59 -4.95
C LEU A 156 -7.62 -12.97 -3.66
N VAL A 157 -6.91 -12.98 -2.53
CA VAL A 157 -7.53 -13.37 -1.25
C VAL A 157 -8.58 -12.36 -0.81
N ASP A 158 -8.33 -11.05 -0.93
CA ASP A 158 -9.34 -10.04 -0.61
C ASP A 158 -10.59 -10.20 -1.48
N CYS A 159 -10.43 -10.31 -2.80
CA CYS A 159 -11.54 -10.51 -3.74
C CYS A 159 -12.35 -11.77 -3.41
N CYS A 160 -11.70 -12.91 -3.18
CA CYS A 160 -12.37 -14.15 -2.84
C CYS A 160 -13.18 -14.02 -1.54
N LEU A 161 -12.63 -13.38 -0.51
CA LEU A 161 -13.34 -13.17 0.75
C LEU A 161 -14.56 -12.27 0.59
N VAL A 162 -14.46 -11.18 -0.19
CA VAL A 162 -15.61 -10.31 -0.47
C VAL A 162 -16.72 -11.09 -1.19
N ILE A 163 -16.35 -11.88 -2.21
CA ILE A 163 -17.31 -12.68 -2.98
C ILE A 163 -17.99 -13.74 -2.09
N VAL A 164 -17.22 -14.46 -1.28
CA VAL A 164 -17.76 -15.46 -0.36
C VAL A 164 -18.70 -14.82 0.66
N SER A 165 -18.33 -13.70 1.27
CA SER A 165 -19.21 -12.96 2.19
C SER A 165 -20.49 -12.49 1.51
N TYR A 166 -20.42 -12.01 0.27
CA TYR A 166 -21.60 -11.64 -0.50
C TYR A 166 -22.54 -12.85 -0.70
N PHE A 167 -22.00 -14.01 -1.08
CA PHE A 167 -22.81 -15.22 -1.26
C PHE A 167 -23.44 -15.70 0.04
N LEU A 168 -22.68 -15.73 1.14
CA LEU A 168 -23.21 -16.14 2.44
C LEU A 168 -24.34 -15.21 2.90
N ASN A 169 -24.17 -13.89 2.75
CA ASN A 169 -25.18 -12.93 3.21
C ASN A 169 -26.45 -12.91 2.35
N ASN A 170 -26.38 -13.29 1.07
CA ASN A 170 -27.52 -13.20 0.15
C ASN A 170 -28.18 -14.55 -0.18
N TYR A 171 -27.47 -15.66 0.03
CA TYR A 171 -27.91 -16.98 -0.43
C TYR A 171 -27.76 -18.11 0.61
N ALA A 172 -27.08 -17.88 1.74
CA ALA A 172 -27.13 -18.83 2.85
C ALA A 172 -28.43 -18.65 3.64
N LEU A 173 -29.54 -19.08 3.04
CA LEU A 173 -30.77 -19.43 3.75
C LEU A 173 -30.70 -20.93 4.06
N PHE A 174 -30.18 -21.26 5.24
CA PHE A 174 -30.52 -22.46 6.01
C PHE A 174 -30.41 -22.13 7.50
#